data_AF-A0AAV7IEB8-F1
#
_entry.id   AF-A0AAV7IEB8-F1
#
_cell.length_a   1.000
_cell.length_b   1.000
_cell.length_c   1.000
_cell.angle_alpha   90.00
_cell.angle_beta   90.00
_cell.angle_gamma   90.00
#
_symmetry.space_group_name_H-M   'P 1'
#
loop_
_entity.id
_entity.type
_entity.pdbx_description
1 polymer ?
#
loop_
_entity_poly.entity_id
_entity_poly.type
_entity_poly.pdbx_seq_one_letter_code
_entity_poly.pdbx_strand_id
1 'polypeptide(L)'
;IKHLIIGKDGIFSTPAVSTIIRKYKAIGGIVLTASHNPGGPNADFGIKLNCANGGPAPDNITERIFEFTKTLKSYNIITGIHVDIGKIQSHHVQINTQTCVIDVIDSVDDYVTLMKEIFDFPSIKKLLCGESGSNKFRILVDCLNG
;
A
#
# COMPACT_ATOMS: atom_id res chain seq x y z
N ILE A 1 -18.44 3.40 0.50
CA ILE A 1 -17.29 2.53 0.85
C ILE A 1 -17.57 1.99 2.24
N LYS A 2 -17.52 0.67 2.44
CA LYS A 2 -17.84 0.04 3.74
C LYS A 2 -16.60 -0.37 4.53
N HIS A 3 -15.45 -0.47 3.86
CA HIS A 3 -14.21 -0.96 4.43
C HIS A 3 -13.02 -0.29 3.77
N LEU A 4 -12.08 0.18 4.57
CA LEU A 4 -10.77 0.71 4.17
C LEU A 4 -9.68 -0.04 4.90
N ILE A 5 -8.59 -0.34 4.20
CA ILE A 5 -7.37 -0.93 4.78
C ILE A 5 -6.25 0.08 4.56
N ILE A 6 -5.57 0.45 5.63
CA ILE A 6 -4.50 1.44 5.66
C ILE A 6 -3.28 0.78 6.30
N GLY A 7 -2.09 1.02 5.74
CA GLY A 7 -0.85 0.56 6.33
C GLY A 7 -0.50 1.42 7.54
N LYS A 8 0.08 0.82 8.58
CA LYS A 8 0.55 1.55 9.76
C LYS A 8 1.40 2.75 9.36
N ASP A 9 1.15 3.89 10.01
CA ASP A 9 1.77 5.19 9.72
C ASP A 9 1.53 5.71 8.28
N GLY A 10 0.55 5.14 7.57
CA GLY A 10 0.28 5.45 6.16
C GLY A 10 1.26 4.77 5.19
N ILE A 11 2.06 3.81 5.66
CA ILE A 11 3.12 3.20 4.86
C ILE A 11 2.66 1.89 4.24
N PHE A 12 2.76 1.82 2.92
CA PHE A 12 2.83 0.58 2.17
C PHE A 12 3.76 0.79 0.97
N SER A 13 4.53 -0.25 0.61
CA SER A 13 5.16 -0.30 -0.70
C SER A 13 4.13 -0.63 -1.78
N THR A 14 4.36 -0.23 -3.04
CA THR A 14 3.46 -0.58 -4.16
C THR A 14 3.23 -2.11 -4.27
N PRO A 15 4.24 -2.99 -4.13
CA PRO A 15 4.03 -4.44 -4.10
C PRO A 15 3.16 -4.92 -2.92
N ALA A 16 3.31 -4.31 -1.75
CA ALA A 16 2.45 -4.62 -0.59
C ALA A 16 0.99 -4.23 -0.89
N VAL A 17 0.72 -3.04 -1.44
CA VAL A 17 -0.63 -2.63 -1.84
C VAL A 17 -1.25 -3.64 -2.81
N SER A 18 -0.51 -4.06 -3.84
CA SER A 18 -0.98 -5.08 -4.79
C SER A 18 -1.31 -6.41 -4.10
N THR A 19 -0.55 -6.78 -3.07
CA THR A 19 -0.77 -8.00 -2.27
C THR A 19 -2.04 -7.88 -1.42
N ILE A 20 -2.22 -6.76 -0.72
CA ILE A 20 -3.40 -6.47 0.09
C ILE A 20 -4.67 -6.47 -0.77
N ILE A 21 -4.65 -5.79 -1.93
CA ILE A 21 -5.82 -5.75 -2.83
C ILE A 21 -6.28 -7.16 -3.20
N ARG A 22 -5.33 -8.02 -3.61
CA ARG A 22 -5.64 -9.40 -4.01
C ARG A 22 -6.06 -10.27 -2.83
N LYS A 23 -5.37 -10.17 -1.69
CA LYS A 23 -5.65 -10.97 -0.48
C LYS A 23 -7.04 -10.68 0.08
N TYR A 24 -7.39 -9.40 0.25
CA TYR A 24 -8.66 -8.98 0.82
C TYR A 24 -9.76 -8.76 -0.22
N LYS A 25 -9.48 -9.05 -1.50
CA LYS A 25 -10.42 -8.86 -2.64
C LYS A 25 -10.99 -7.44 -2.69
N ALA A 26 -10.14 -6.45 -2.42
CA ALA A 26 -10.53 -5.06 -2.50
C ALA A 26 -10.85 -4.68 -3.96
N ILE A 27 -11.71 -3.67 -4.15
CA ILE A 27 -12.05 -3.18 -5.50
C ILE A 27 -10.89 -2.46 -6.19
N GLY A 28 -9.88 -2.08 -5.42
CA GLY A 28 -8.71 -1.32 -5.86
C GLY A 28 -7.96 -0.71 -4.69
N GLY A 29 -7.00 0.17 -4.98
CA GLY A 29 -6.24 0.89 -3.97
C GLY A 29 -5.72 2.22 -4.49
N ILE A 30 -5.54 3.17 -3.58
CA ILE A 30 -4.91 4.46 -3.83
C ILE A 30 -3.49 4.39 -3.25
N VAL A 31 -2.49 4.74 -4.06
CA VAL A 31 -1.08 4.76 -3.64
C VAL A 31 -0.55 6.17 -3.76
N LEU A 32 -0.13 6.74 -2.63
CA LEU A 32 0.47 8.07 -2.56
C LEU A 32 1.98 7.91 -2.79
N THR A 33 2.47 8.22 -3.98
CA THR A 33 3.87 8.00 -4.34
C THR A 33 4.30 8.88 -5.51
N ALA A 34 5.46 9.53 -5.38
CA ALA A 34 6.18 10.17 -6.49
C ALA A 34 7.05 9.16 -7.29
N SER A 35 6.99 7.87 -6.94
CA SER A 35 7.75 6.78 -7.57
C SER A 35 9.27 7.00 -7.50
N HIS A 36 9.88 7.50 -8.56
CA HIS A 36 11.31 7.80 -8.64
C HIS A 36 11.60 9.30 -8.59
N ASN A 37 10.55 10.14 -8.62
CA ASN A 37 10.72 11.58 -8.55
C ASN A 37 11.05 11.98 -7.11
N PRO A 38 11.90 13.00 -6.91
CA PRO A 38 12.19 13.52 -5.57
C PRO A 38 10.90 13.92 -4.84
N GLY A 39 10.78 13.49 -3.59
CA GLY A 39 9.71 13.94 -2.70
C GLY A 39 10.13 15.18 -1.90
N GLY A 40 9.14 15.93 -1.42
CA GLY A 40 9.37 17.07 -0.52
C GLY A 40 8.33 18.18 -0.70
N PRO A 41 8.31 19.19 0.20
CA PRO A 41 7.31 20.26 0.16
C PRO A 41 7.27 21.08 -1.13
N ASN A 42 8.41 21.12 -1.86
CA ASN A 42 8.58 21.83 -3.12
C ASN A 42 8.85 20.89 -4.30
N ALA A 43 8.60 19.58 -4.13
CA ALA A 43 8.87 18.56 -5.12
C ALA A 43 7.59 17.78 -5.44
N ASP A 44 7.73 16.61 -6.06
CA ASP A 44 6.59 15.91 -6.63
C ASP A 44 5.77 15.17 -5.58
N PHE A 45 4.46 15.13 -5.82
CA PHE A 45 3.53 14.25 -5.12
C PHE A 45 2.63 13.57 -6.16
N GLY A 46 2.67 12.24 -6.19
CA GLY A 46 1.87 11.44 -7.11
C GLY A 46 0.77 10.67 -6.40
N ILE A 47 -0.35 10.50 -7.08
CA ILE A 47 -1.43 9.61 -6.65
C ILE A 47 -1.64 8.59 -7.77
N LYS A 48 -1.45 7.32 -7.46
CA LYS A 48 -1.70 6.20 -8.36
C LYS A 48 -2.95 5.45 -7.93
N LEU A 49 -3.63 4.85 -8.90
CA LEU A 49 -4.78 3.99 -8.70
C LEU A 49 -4.46 2.58 -9.19
N ASN A 50 -4.73 1.61 -8.33
CA ASN A 50 -4.69 0.19 -8.67
C ASN A 50 -6.12 -0.36 -8.70
N CYS A 51 -6.38 -1.30 -9.61
CA CYS A 51 -7.68 -1.96 -9.76
C CYS A 51 -7.75 -3.27 -8.95
N ALA A 52 -8.90 -3.93 -8.95
CA ALA A 52 -9.18 -5.15 -8.19
C ALA A 52 -8.21 -6.33 -8.46
N ASN A 53 -7.53 -6.34 -9.61
CA ASN A 53 -6.48 -7.32 -9.91
C ASN A 53 -5.15 -7.04 -9.19
N GLY A 54 -5.06 -5.94 -8.44
CA GLY A 54 -3.85 -5.47 -7.76
C GLY A 54 -2.85 -4.74 -8.66
N GLY A 55 -3.13 -4.66 -9.97
CA GLY A 55 -2.31 -3.93 -10.94
C GLY A 55 -2.73 -2.46 -11.10
N PRO A 56 -1.95 -1.66 -11.84
CA PRO A 56 -2.29 -0.27 -12.13
C PRO A 56 -3.61 -0.16 -12.89
N ALA A 57 -4.32 0.95 -12.72
CA ALA A 57 -5.51 1.26 -13.50
C ALA A 57 -5.18 1.31 -15.00
N PRO A 58 -5.97 0.66 -15.87
CA PRO A 58 -5.77 0.73 -17.31
C PRO A 58 -5.96 2.15 -17.88
N ASP A 59 -5.36 2.42 -19.03
CA ASP A 59 -5.36 3.76 -19.65
C ASP A 59 -6.76 4.34 -19.89
N ASN A 60 -7.73 3.50 -20.26
CA ASN A 60 -9.11 3.96 -20.46
C ASN A 60 -9.77 4.44 -19.16
N ILE A 61 -9.35 3.92 -17.99
CA ILE A 61 -9.83 4.36 -16.68
C ILE A 61 -9.13 5.66 -16.28
N THR A 62 -7.82 5.75 -16.44
CA THR A 62 -7.05 6.95 -16.08
C THR A 62 -7.44 8.15 -16.96
N GLU A 63 -7.62 7.95 -18.26
CA GLU A 63 -8.10 8.98 -19.18
C GLU A 63 -9.50 9.47 -18.80
N ARG A 64 -10.40 8.56 -18.45
CA ARG A 64 -11.75 8.93 -18.00
C ARG A 64 -11.72 9.73 -16.69
N ILE A 65 -10.83 9.39 -15.77
CA ILE A 65 -10.63 10.16 -14.54
C ILE A 65 -10.11 11.55 -14.87
N PHE A 66 -9.13 11.67 -15.79
CA PHE A 66 -8.60 12.95 -16.24
C PHE A 66 -9.66 13.84 -16.90
N GLU A 67 -10.49 13.30 -17.80
CA GLU A 67 -11.61 14.08 -18.38
C GLU A 67 -12.64 14.49 -17.32
N PHE A 68 -12.88 13.64 -16.32
CA PHE A 68 -13.76 13.97 -15.20
C PHE A 68 -13.18 15.10 -14.32
N THR A 69 -11.86 15.12 -14.08
CA THR A 69 -11.25 16.18 -13.24
C THR A 69 -11.37 17.56 -13.88
N LYS A 70 -11.34 17.67 -15.23
CA LYS A 70 -11.53 18.93 -15.96
C LYS A 70 -12.92 19.55 -15.76
N THR A 71 -13.92 18.74 -15.42
CA THR A 71 -15.32 19.16 -15.34
C THR A 71 -15.90 19.14 -13.92
N LEU A 72 -15.10 18.74 -12.93
CA LEU A 72 -15.51 18.60 -11.54
C LEU A 72 -15.92 19.96 -10.95
N LYS A 73 -17.18 20.07 -10.47
CA LYS A 73 -17.70 21.32 -9.86
C LYS A 73 -17.77 21.28 -8.33
N SER A 74 -17.86 20.08 -7.75
CA SER A 74 -17.94 19.87 -6.30
C SER A 74 -17.51 18.46 -5.95
N TYR A 75 -17.18 18.24 -4.67
CA TYR A 75 -16.89 16.93 -4.10
C TYR A 75 -17.56 16.77 -2.74
N ASN A 76 -17.74 15.53 -2.30
CA ASN A 76 -18.29 15.22 -0.98
C ASN A 76 -17.16 14.91 -0.01
N ILE A 77 -17.24 15.46 1.20
CA ILE A 77 -16.29 15.21 2.28
C ILE A 77 -17.05 15.08 3.60
N ILE A 78 -16.57 14.18 4.45
CA ILE A 78 -17.03 14.06 5.83
C ILE A 78 -15.89 14.59 6.69
N THR A 79 -16.18 15.64 7.45
CA THR A 79 -15.21 16.27 8.36
C THR A 79 -15.32 15.67 9.76
N GLY A 80 -14.28 15.85 10.58
CA GLY A 80 -14.29 15.40 11.99
C GLY A 80 -14.04 13.91 12.23
N ILE A 81 -13.78 13.12 11.18
CA ILE A 81 -13.30 11.75 11.34
C ILE A 81 -11.80 11.78 11.65
N HIS A 82 -11.44 11.29 12.83
CA HIS A 82 -10.05 11.09 13.24
C HIS A 82 -9.78 9.61 13.45
N VAL A 83 -8.78 9.09 12.74
CA VAL A 83 -8.32 7.70 12.83
C VAL A 83 -6.85 7.74 13.21
N ASP A 84 -6.50 7.13 14.34
CA ASP A 84 -5.10 6.91 14.70
C ASP A 84 -4.52 5.79 13.82
N ILE A 85 -3.77 6.19 12.80
CA ILE A 85 -3.06 5.30 11.86
C ILE A 85 -1.70 4.83 12.39
N GLY A 86 -1.26 5.33 13.55
CA GLY A 86 0.02 4.94 14.15
C GLY A 86 -0.03 3.61 14.91
N LYS A 87 -1.23 3.05 15.09
CA LYS A 87 -1.46 1.79 15.81
C LYS A 87 -2.22 0.81 14.93
N ILE A 88 -1.79 -0.44 14.95
CA ILE A 88 -2.49 -1.54 14.31
C ILE A 88 -3.78 -1.81 15.09
N GLN A 89 -4.93 -1.48 14.49
CA GLN A 89 -6.24 -1.61 15.10
C GLN A 89 -7.36 -1.42 14.08
N SER A 90 -8.55 -1.92 14.40
CA SER A 90 -9.78 -1.69 13.63
C SER A 90 -10.58 -0.53 14.23
N HIS A 91 -10.99 0.41 13.39
CA HIS A 91 -11.85 1.53 13.76
C HIS A 91 -13.23 1.39 13.11
N HIS A 92 -14.28 1.64 13.87
CA HIS A 92 -15.65 1.64 13.37
C HIS A 92 -16.19 3.07 13.35
N VAL A 93 -16.29 3.66 12.15
CA VAL A 93 -16.71 5.05 11.97
C VAL A 93 -18.15 5.08 11.44
N GLN A 94 -19.03 5.81 12.14
CA GLN A 94 -20.40 6.02 11.65
C GLN A 94 -20.43 7.13 10.60
N ILE A 95 -20.99 6.84 9.44
CA ILE A 95 -21.19 7.75 8.32
C ILE A 95 -22.68 7.73 7.97
N ASN A 96 -23.39 8.80 8.33
CA ASN A 96 -24.85 8.86 8.23
C ASN A 96 -25.52 7.66 8.95
N THR A 97 -26.15 6.77 8.20
CA THR A 97 -26.83 5.56 8.71
C THR A 97 -26.00 4.27 8.53
N GLN A 98 -24.75 4.38 8.09
CA GLN A 98 -23.89 3.23 7.78
C GLN A 98 -22.60 3.27 8.59
N THR A 99 -22.14 2.10 9.04
CA THR A 99 -20.81 1.95 9.64
C THR A 99 -19.77 1.65 8.55
N CYS A 100 -18.67 2.40 8.55
CA CYS A 100 -17.47 2.14 7.77
C CYS A 100 -16.40 1.56 8.70
N VAL A 101 -15.78 0.44 8.30
CA VAL A 101 -14.65 -0.16 9.01
C VAL A 101 -13.35 0.37 8.41
N ILE A 102 -12.41 0.79 9.26
CA ILE A 102 -11.08 1.22 8.84
C ILE A 102 -10.06 0.39 9.60
N ASP A 103 -9.42 -0.54 8.91
CA ASP A 103 -8.37 -1.37 9.48
C ASP A 103 -7.00 -0.76 9.21
N VAL A 104 -6.29 -0.45 10.29
CA VAL A 104 -4.87 -0.11 10.24
C VAL A 104 -4.11 -1.41 10.49
N ILE A 105 -3.35 -1.87 9.51
CA ILE A 105 -2.66 -3.16 9.55
C ILE A 105 -1.14 -3.01 9.46
N ASP A 106 -0.40 -4.07 9.81
CA ASP A 106 1.04 -4.12 9.59
C ASP A 106 1.37 -3.96 8.10
N SER A 107 2.37 -3.13 7.80
CA SER A 107 2.75 -2.76 6.44
C SER A 107 3.48 -3.86 5.66
N VAL A 108 3.93 -4.90 6.36
CA VAL A 108 4.94 -5.87 5.89
C VAL A 108 4.42 -7.31 5.98
N ASP A 109 3.64 -7.65 7.00
CA ASP A 109 3.25 -9.04 7.33
C ASP A 109 2.64 -9.81 6.16
N ASP A 110 1.64 -9.22 5.48
CA ASP A 110 0.96 -9.87 4.36
C ASP A 110 1.86 -10.05 3.15
N TYR A 111 2.74 -9.07 2.90
CA TYR A 111 3.72 -9.15 1.82
C TYR A 111 4.80 -10.19 2.12
N VAL A 112 5.33 -10.24 3.34
CA VAL A 112 6.31 -11.26 3.76
C VAL A 112 5.71 -12.65 3.74
N THR A 113 4.43 -12.79 4.11
CA THR A 113 3.72 -14.07 4.00
C THR A 113 3.69 -14.55 2.55
N LEU A 114 3.31 -13.68 1.61
CA LEU A 114 3.36 -14.00 0.17
C LEU A 114 4.78 -14.36 -0.29
N MET A 115 5.81 -13.62 0.15
CA MET A 115 7.19 -13.92 -0.24
C MET A 115 7.65 -15.29 0.27
N LYS A 116 7.22 -15.72 1.47
CA LYS A 116 7.52 -17.05 2.01
C LYS A 116 6.83 -18.18 1.27
N GLU A 117 5.69 -17.92 0.62
CA GLU A 117 5.02 -18.90 -0.24
C GLU A 117 5.74 -19.07 -1.59
N ILE A 118 6.41 -18.02 -2.06
CA ILE A 118 7.09 -18.01 -3.37
C ILE A 118 8.54 -18.49 -3.25
N PHE A 119 9.24 -18.14 -2.18
CA PHE A 119 10.68 -18.39 -2.01
C PHE A 119 11.00 -19.29 -0.81
N ASP A 120 12.04 -20.11 -0.95
CA ASP A 120 12.60 -20.89 0.16
C ASP A 120 13.46 -20.00 1.08
N PHE A 121 12.80 -19.38 2.06
CA PHE A 121 13.44 -18.55 3.07
C PHE A 121 14.51 -19.30 3.89
N PRO A 122 14.31 -20.57 4.31
CA PRO A 122 15.37 -21.36 4.91
C PRO A 122 16.66 -21.42 4.08
N SER A 123 16.56 -21.67 2.77
CA SER A 123 17.73 -21.71 1.89
C SER A 123 18.39 -20.34 1.72
N ILE A 124 17.60 -19.26 1.59
CA ILE A 124 18.14 -17.89 1.56
C ILE A 124 18.88 -17.57 2.87
N LYS A 125 18.30 -17.93 4.02
CA LYS A 125 18.91 -17.74 5.33
C LYS A 125 20.27 -18.46 5.43
N LYS A 126 20.35 -19.72 4.98
CA LYS A 126 21.61 -20.49 4.98
C LYS A 126 22.72 -19.77 4.20
N LEU A 127 22.41 -19.24 3.03
CA LEU A 127 23.36 -18.49 2.19
C LEU A 127 23.86 -17.22 2.91
N LEU A 128 22.94 -16.44 3.47
CA LEU A 128 23.28 -15.17 4.13
C LEU A 128 24.03 -15.38 5.45
N CYS A 129 23.73 -16.46 6.17
CA CYS A 129 24.36 -16.79 7.45
C CYS A 129 25.67 -17.58 7.31
N GLY A 130 26.02 -18.07 6.11
CA GLY A 130 27.20 -18.90 5.89
C GLY A 130 27.08 -20.29 6.55
N GLU A 131 25.88 -20.85 6.57
CA GLU A 131 25.65 -22.20 7.10
C GLU A 131 26.18 -23.24 6.10
N SER A 132 26.76 -24.34 6.59
CA SER A 132 27.39 -25.43 5.79
C SER A 132 28.85 -25.19 5.36
N GLY A 133 29.65 -24.50 6.18
CA GLY A 133 31.11 -24.41 6.01
C GLY A 133 31.58 -23.40 4.96
N SER A 134 30.66 -22.59 4.42
CA SER A 134 30.93 -21.49 3.51
C SER A 134 31.02 -20.15 4.26
N ASN A 135 31.76 -19.19 3.71
CA ASN A 135 31.77 -17.83 4.25
C ASN A 135 30.41 -17.17 4.06
N LYS A 136 30.02 -16.29 5.00
CA LYS A 136 28.81 -15.47 4.90
C LYS A 136 28.80 -14.68 3.60
N PHE A 137 27.72 -14.80 2.83
CA PHE A 137 27.52 -13.95 1.66
C PHE A 137 27.18 -12.53 2.10
N ARG A 138 28.03 -11.55 1.77
CA ARG A 138 27.86 -10.16 2.19
C ARG A 138 26.99 -9.41 1.20
N ILE A 139 25.96 -8.74 1.70
CA ILE A 139 25.04 -7.92 0.90
C ILE A 139 24.97 -6.52 1.51
N LEU A 140 24.90 -5.51 0.65
CA LEU A 140 24.51 -4.14 0.99
C LEU A 140 23.13 -3.88 0.39
N VAL A 141 22.16 -3.49 1.22
CA VAL A 141 20.82 -3.08 0.78
C VAL A 141 20.67 -1.61 1.15
N ASP A 142 20.50 -0.76 0.15
CA ASP A 142 20.21 0.67 0.31
C ASP A 142 18.78 0.94 -0.16
N CYS A 143 17.93 1.38 0.76
CA CYS A 143 16.53 1.72 0.49
C CYS A 143 16.34 3.22 0.23
N LEU A 144 17.41 4.03 0.22
CA LEU A 144 17.38 5.47 -0.07
C LEU A 144 16.41 6.28 0.81
N ASN A 145 16.14 5.81 2.04
CA ASN A 145 15.16 6.39 2.98
C ASN A 145 13.70 6.41 2.46
N GLY A 146 13.35 5.51 1.53
CA GLY A 146 11.97 5.29 1.07
C GLY A 146 11.16 4.33 1.93
#